data_AF-A0A1Q6VPA0-F1
#
_entry.id   AF-A0A1Q6VPA0-F1
#
_cell.length_a   1.000
_cell.length_b   1.000
_cell.length_c   1.000
_cell.angle_alpha   90.00
_cell.angle_beta   90.00
_cell.angle_gamma   90.00
#
_symmetry.space_group_name_H-M   'P 1'
#
loop_
_entity.id
_entity.type
_entity.pdbx_description
1 polymer ?
#
loop_
_entity_poly.entity_id
_entity_poly.type
_entity_poly.pdbx_seq_one_letter_code
_entity_poly.pdbx_strand_id
1 'polypeptide(L)'
;MNGCQQQTCSARWSAAAALVVLCLTVPIGHQTDSAYASSEQPRDHLKKARVYLAAGDYRRALEACQREVDEAPSAESYVYLTYVLHTIDGYLDHLAKIDRWVLVEQLFVNLATKEPQDLVDPPDVLARIAKEIIQGSVRQQSDVSAAMAARLDEPLVARLWKQQTAWRAARPDSWWSGVPEGWVW
;
A
#
# COMPACT_ATOMS: atom_id res chain seq x y z
N MET A 1 -57.35 4.65 11.90
CA MET A 1 -58.40 5.29 12.73
C MET A 1 -58.60 4.41 13.96
N ASN A 2 -58.42 5.01 15.15
CA ASN A 2 -58.95 4.59 16.47
C ASN A 2 -58.55 3.18 16.94
N GLY A 3 -57.88 2.93 18.07
CA GLY A 3 -57.84 3.63 19.34
C GLY A 3 -57.75 2.57 20.46
N CYS A 4 -57.41 3.00 21.67
CA CYS A 4 -57.51 2.27 22.95
C CYS A 4 -56.57 1.06 23.16
N GLN A 5 -55.58 1.15 24.05
CA GLN A 5 -55.58 1.34 25.51
C GLN A 5 -55.31 0.01 26.22
N GLN A 6 -54.24 0.06 27.03
CA GLN A 6 -53.80 -0.90 28.01
C GLN A 6 -54.85 -1.16 29.10
N GLN A 7 -54.69 -2.28 29.82
CA GLN A 7 -54.81 -2.48 31.29
C GLN A 7 -55.05 -3.99 31.52
N THR A 8 -54.53 -4.71 32.51
CA THR A 8 -53.72 -4.45 33.70
C THR A 8 -53.33 -5.84 34.25
N CYS A 9 -52.11 -6.02 34.75
CA CYS A 9 -51.95 -6.88 35.92
C CYS A 9 -50.81 -6.38 36.80
N SER A 10 -51.22 -6.14 38.03
CA SER A 10 -50.51 -5.64 39.19
C SER A 10 -49.28 -6.47 39.57
N ALA A 11 -48.20 -5.78 39.95
CA ALA A 11 -47.53 -6.04 41.23
C ALA A 11 -46.57 -4.88 41.53
N ARG A 12 -47.00 -4.00 42.44
CA ARG A 12 -46.15 -3.04 43.13
C ARG A 12 -45.42 -3.78 44.24
N TRP A 13 -44.09 -3.89 44.19
CA TRP A 13 -43.27 -4.01 45.39
C TRP A 13 -42.13 -2.99 45.29
N SER A 14 -42.02 -2.24 46.37
CA SER A 14 -41.33 -0.96 46.49
C SER A 14 -39.86 -1.13 46.89
N ALA A 15 -39.11 -0.05 46.62
CA ALA A 15 -38.02 0.51 47.41
C ALA A 15 -36.61 -0.11 47.30
N ALA A 16 -35.73 0.60 46.58
CA ALA A 16 -34.50 1.22 47.12
C ALA A 16 -33.86 2.03 45.95
N ALA A 17 -34.05 3.34 45.86
CA ALA A 17 -33.29 4.37 46.57
C ALA A 17 -31.77 4.26 46.37
N ALA A 18 -31.26 4.84 45.29
CA ALA A 18 -29.95 5.48 45.26
C ALA A 18 -29.98 6.62 44.24
N LEU A 19 -30.16 7.82 44.79
CA LEU A 19 -30.16 9.09 44.10
C LEU A 19 -28.71 9.59 44.05
N VAL A 20 -28.14 9.75 42.85
CA VAL A 20 -27.01 10.66 42.64
C VAL A 20 -27.36 11.56 41.47
N VAL A 21 -27.75 12.77 41.85
CA VAL A 21 -27.85 13.95 41.01
C VAL A 21 -26.43 14.52 40.85
N LEU A 22 -26.11 15.04 39.66
CA LEU A 22 -25.57 16.40 39.43
C LEU A 22 -24.41 16.49 38.41
N CYS A 23 -24.50 17.55 37.58
CA CYS A 23 -23.45 18.27 36.81
C CYS A 23 -22.94 17.62 35.51
N LEU A 24 -23.43 18.01 34.32
CA LEU A 24 -23.03 19.21 33.55
C LEU A 24 -21.52 19.49 33.56
N THR A 25 -20.83 19.15 32.46
CA THR A 25 -19.93 20.05 31.72
C THR A 25 -19.66 19.51 30.32
N VAL A 26 -19.95 20.32 29.31
CA VAL A 26 -19.48 20.15 27.93
C VAL A 26 -18.10 20.79 27.84
N PRO A 27 -17.05 20.10 27.36
CA PRO A 27 -15.90 20.77 26.80
C PRO A 27 -16.07 20.86 25.29
N ILE A 28 -16.36 22.09 24.84
CA ILE A 28 -16.01 22.55 23.50
C ILE A 28 -14.48 22.62 23.45
N GLY A 29 -13.90 22.01 22.42
CA GLY A 29 -12.55 22.33 21.95
C GLY A 29 -11.46 21.40 22.47
N HIS A 30 -10.95 20.58 21.55
CA HIS A 30 -9.53 20.67 21.20
C HIS A 30 -9.37 20.33 19.72
N GLN A 31 -9.13 21.37 18.91
CA GLN A 31 -8.29 21.24 17.74
C GLN A 31 -6.98 20.61 18.21
N THR A 32 -6.71 19.38 17.79
CA THR A 32 -5.34 18.88 17.81
C THR A 32 -4.67 19.46 16.58
N ASP A 33 -3.84 20.46 16.82
CA ASP A 33 -2.75 20.82 15.93
C ASP A 33 -2.10 19.54 15.40
N SER A 34 -2.11 19.36 14.07
CA SER A 34 -1.25 18.38 13.41
C SER A 34 0.18 18.83 13.61
N ALA A 35 0.72 18.54 14.80
CA ALA A 35 2.14 18.49 15.01
C ALA A 35 2.68 17.45 14.02
N TYR A 36 3.48 17.92 13.06
CA TYR A 36 4.41 17.10 12.31
C TYR A 36 5.35 16.44 13.32
N ALA A 37 4.88 15.36 13.93
CA ALA A 37 5.74 14.41 14.60
C ALA A 37 6.51 13.72 13.48
N SER A 38 7.73 14.20 13.21
CA SER A 38 8.74 13.44 12.52
C SER A 38 8.96 12.15 13.31
N SER A 39 8.17 11.12 13.02
CA SER A 39 8.36 9.79 13.56
C SER A 39 9.52 9.17 12.79
N GLU A 40 10.70 9.14 13.39
CA GLU A 40 11.63 8.02 13.18
C GLU A 40 10.97 6.75 13.76
N GLN A 41 9.84 6.33 13.19
CA GLN A 41 9.41 4.96 13.32
C GLN A 41 10.39 4.12 12.52
N PRO A 42 10.90 3.01 13.08
CA PRO A 42 11.65 2.04 12.29
C PRO A 42 10.79 1.67 11.08
N ARG A 43 11.23 2.04 9.87
CA ARG A 43 10.54 1.74 8.60
C ARG A 43 10.68 0.26 8.25
N ASP A 44 10.19 -0.58 9.16
CA ASP A 44 10.45 -2.01 9.14
C ASP A 44 9.73 -2.70 7.99
N HIS A 45 8.62 -2.12 7.48
CA HIS A 45 7.99 -2.65 6.28
C HIS A 45 8.77 -2.29 5.01
N LEU A 46 9.40 -1.11 4.92
CA LEU A 46 10.29 -0.80 3.79
C LEU A 46 11.52 -1.72 3.77
N LYS A 47 12.09 -2.05 4.93
CA LYS A 47 13.20 -3.03 5.01
C LYS A 47 12.75 -4.40 4.52
N LYS A 48 11.54 -4.84 4.92
CA LYS A 48 10.96 -6.09 4.41
C LYS A 48 10.71 -6.02 2.90
N ALA A 49 10.17 -4.91 2.40
CA ALA A 49 9.95 -4.69 0.98
C ALA A 49 11.25 -4.82 0.19
N ARG A 50 12.36 -4.28 0.72
CA ARG A 50 13.70 -4.43 0.14
C ARG A 50 14.14 -5.88 0.03
N VAL A 51 13.93 -6.66 1.09
CA VAL A 51 14.27 -8.08 1.12
C VAL A 51 13.41 -8.86 0.11
N TYR A 52 12.10 -8.60 0.06
CA TYR A 52 11.21 -9.24 -0.90
C TYR A 52 11.54 -8.87 -2.35
N LEU A 53 11.85 -7.61 -2.61
CA LEU A 53 12.28 -7.14 -3.93
C LEU A 53 13.57 -7.84 -4.37
N ALA A 54 14.57 -7.93 -3.49
CA ALA A 54 15.82 -8.64 -3.78
C ALA A 54 15.61 -10.14 -4.04
N ALA A 55 14.55 -10.73 -3.47
CA ALA A 55 14.14 -12.11 -3.73
C ALA A 55 13.25 -12.27 -4.99
N GLY A 56 12.86 -11.18 -5.65
CA GLY A 56 11.91 -11.20 -6.77
C GLY A 56 10.45 -11.44 -6.38
N ASP A 57 10.12 -11.38 -5.08
CA ASP A 57 8.75 -11.53 -4.57
C ASP A 57 8.01 -10.18 -4.60
N TYR A 58 7.62 -9.76 -5.80
CA TYR A 58 7.00 -8.46 -6.04
C TYR A 58 5.67 -8.27 -5.30
N ARG A 59 4.86 -9.33 -5.16
CA ARG A 59 3.61 -9.28 -4.40
C ARG A 59 3.88 -8.91 -2.94
N ARG A 60 4.77 -9.64 -2.26
CA ARG A 60 5.10 -9.32 -0.85
C ARG A 60 5.79 -7.98 -0.70
N ALA A 61 6.59 -7.56 -1.69
CA ALA A 61 7.18 -6.23 -1.70
C ALA A 61 6.10 -5.13 -1.73
N LEU A 62 5.10 -5.26 -2.61
CA LEU A 62 3.96 -4.32 -2.68
C LEU A 62 3.14 -4.33 -1.38
N GLU A 63 2.82 -5.50 -0.83
CA GLU A 63 2.07 -5.62 0.43
C GLU A 63 2.80 -4.96 1.62
N ALA A 64 4.12 -5.05 1.66
CA ALA A 64 4.93 -4.38 2.67
C ALA A 64 4.95 -2.86 2.46
N CYS A 65 5.08 -2.39 1.21
CA CYS A 65 4.99 -0.96 0.89
C CYS A 65 3.62 -0.38 1.25
N GLN A 66 2.53 -1.09 0.92
CA GLN A 66 1.18 -0.63 1.22
C GLN A 66 0.96 -0.52 2.73
N ARG A 67 1.43 -1.51 3.51
CA ARG A 67 1.39 -1.43 4.98
C ARG A 67 2.16 -0.24 5.54
N GLU A 68 3.34 0.09 4.98
CA GLU A 68 4.05 1.30 5.38
C GLU A 68 3.24 2.56 5.08
N VAL A 69 2.63 2.65 3.91
CA VAL A 69 1.79 3.79 3.52
C VAL A 69 0.55 3.91 4.42
N ASP A 70 -0.05 2.78 4.80
CA ASP A 70 -1.23 2.74 5.66
C ASP A 70 -0.90 3.11 7.12
N GLU A 71 0.26 2.65 7.64
CA GLU A 71 0.67 2.88 9.04
C GLU A 71 1.37 4.24 9.24
N ALA A 72 2.23 4.63 8.31
CA ALA A 72 3.09 5.82 8.40
C ALA A 72 3.28 6.48 7.01
N PRO A 73 2.24 7.14 6.46
CA PRO A 73 2.34 7.78 5.15
C PRO A 73 3.40 8.89 5.15
N SER A 74 4.35 8.80 4.22
CA SER A 74 5.45 9.76 4.05
C SER A 74 5.86 9.86 2.58
N ALA A 75 6.57 10.92 2.21
CA ALA A 75 7.08 11.06 0.85
C ALA A 75 7.95 9.87 0.46
N GLU A 76 8.76 9.34 1.38
CA GLU A 76 9.62 8.19 1.13
C GLU A 76 8.85 6.88 0.99
N SER A 77 7.79 6.64 1.78
CA SER A 77 6.98 5.42 1.62
C SER A 77 6.27 5.39 0.27
N TYR A 78 5.73 6.53 -0.18
CA TYR A 78 5.17 6.65 -1.53
C TYR A 78 6.23 6.57 -2.65
N VAL A 79 7.43 7.14 -2.45
CA VAL A 79 8.56 6.99 -3.39
C VAL A 79 8.97 5.53 -3.52
N TYR A 80 9.05 4.81 -2.40
CA TYR A 80 9.43 3.41 -2.40
C TYR A 80 8.36 2.54 -3.08
N LEU A 81 7.08 2.76 -2.79
CA LEU A 81 5.98 2.09 -3.49
C LEU A 81 6.05 2.33 -5.00
N THR A 82 6.19 3.60 -5.41
CA THR A 82 6.37 3.98 -6.81
C THR A 82 7.58 3.29 -7.44
N TYR A 83 8.69 3.17 -6.70
CA TYR A 83 9.88 2.50 -7.17
C TYR A 83 9.63 1.01 -7.40
N VAL A 84 8.98 0.31 -6.46
CA VAL A 84 8.63 -1.11 -6.62
C VAL A 84 7.72 -1.33 -7.84
N LEU A 85 6.73 -0.47 -8.06
CA LEU A 85 5.88 -0.54 -9.25
C LEU A 85 6.69 -0.40 -10.55
N HIS A 86 7.65 0.53 -10.59
CA HIS A 86 8.57 0.63 -11.72
C HIS A 86 9.44 -0.61 -11.89
N THR A 87 9.91 -1.24 -10.80
CA THR A 87 10.72 -2.46 -10.93
C THR A 87 9.95 -3.62 -11.55
N ILE A 88 8.62 -3.70 -11.34
CA ILE A 88 7.77 -4.69 -12.01
C ILE A 88 7.75 -4.43 -13.52
N ASP A 89 7.54 -3.17 -13.94
CA ASP A 89 7.57 -2.77 -15.36
C ASP A 89 8.93 -3.09 -16.01
N GLY A 90 10.04 -2.72 -15.34
CA GLY A 90 11.39 -2.99 -15.82
C GLY A 90 11.72 -4.48 -15.92
N TYR A 91 11.28 -5.29 -14.95
CA TYR A 91 11.47 -6.73 -14.99
C TYR A 91 10.63 -7.39 -16.10
N LEU A 92 9.39 -6.94 -16.31
CA LEU A 92 8.55 -7.39 -17.42
C LEU A 92 9.17 -7.12 -18.78
N ASP A 93 9.71 -5.92 -18.98
CA ASP A 93 10.40 -5.58 -20.22
C ASP A 93 11.67 -6.41 -20.41
N HIS A 94 12.41 -6.70 -19.33
CA HIS A 94 13.54 -7.62 -19.38
C HIS A 94 13.10 -9.02 -19.83
N LEU A 95 12.09 -9.62 -19.18
CA LEU A 95 11.60 -10.96 -19.51
C LEU A 95 11.13 -11.05 -20.97
N ALA A 96 10.43 -10.02 -21.45
CA ALA A 96 10.01 -9.94 -22.85
C ALA A 96 11.21 -9.83 -23.81
N LYS A 97 12.23 -9.02 -23.47
CA LYS A 97 13.46 -8.87 -24.27
C LYS A 97 14.23 -10.19 -24.42
N ILE A 98 14.15 -11.09 -23.45
CA ILE A 98 14.82 -12.40 -23.47
C ILE A 98 13.88 -13.57 -23.81
N ASP A 99 12.70 -13.28 -24.38
CA ASP A 99 11.68 -14.26 -24.78
C ASP A 99 11.24 -15.25 -23.67
N ARG A 100 11.25 -14.79 -22.40
CA ARG A 100 10.80 -15.58 -21.25
C ARG A 100 9.32 -15.37 -20.96
N TRP A 101 8.47 -15.65 -21.93
CA TRP A 101 7.03 -15.43 -21.87
C TRP A 101 6.33 -16.22 -20.75
N VAL A 102 6.80 -17.45 -20.45
CA VAL A 102 6.30 -18.24 -19.31
C VAL A 102 6.51 -17.52 -17.97
N LEU A 103 7.63 -16.82 -17.78
CA LEU A 103 7.90 -16.09 -16.54
C LEU A 103 7.01 -14.84 -16.42
N VAL A 104 6.62 -14.24 -17.55
CA VAL A 104 5.65 -13.12 -17.58
C VAL A 104 4.29 -13.60 -17.09
N GLU A 105 3.83 -14.76 -17.54
CA GLU A 105 2.57 -15.36 -17.09
C GLU A 105 2.61 -15.73 -15.61
N GLN A 106 3.71 -16.32 -15.14
CA GLN A 106 3.88 -16.62 -13.73
C GLN A 106 3.85 -15.37 -12.86
N LEU A 107 4.49 -14.28 -13.30
CA LEU A 107 4.42 -13.00 -12.60
C LEU A 107 3.00 -12.43 -12.57
N PHE A 108 2.27 -12.52 -13.69
CA PHE A 108 0.87 -12.12 -13.75
C PHE A 108 0.03 -12.86 -12.72
N VAL A 109 0.13 -14.18 -12.69
CA VAL A 109 -0.64 -14.96 -11.73
C VAL A 109 -0.21 -14.62 -10.30
N ASN A 110 1.09 -14.51 -10.01
CA ASN A 110 1.57 -14.12 -8.68
C ASN A 110 1.02 -12.77 -8.20
N LEU A 111 0.85 -11.80 -9.10
CA LEU A 111 0.30 -10.48 -8.78
C LEU A 111 -1.24 -10.48 -8.71
N ALA A 112 -1.90 -11.34 -9.49
CA ALA A 112 -3.36 -11.39 -9.60
C ALA A 112 -4.02 -12.29 -8.54
N THR A 113 -3.39 -13.40 -8.15
CA THR A 113 -3.97 -14.36 -7.22
C THR A 113 -3.55 -14.09 -5.79
N LYS A 114 -4.50 -14.28 -4.86
CA LYS A 114 -4.22 -14.29 -3.43
C LYS A 114 -3.68 -15.65 -2.95
N GLU A 115 -3.97 -16.74 -3.68
CA GLU A 115 -3.53 -18.09 -3.32
C GLU A 115 -3.03 -18.91 -4.54
N PRO A 116 -2.03 -19.80 -4.36
CA PRO A 116 -1.43 -20.59 -5.44
C PRO A 116 -2.36 -21.63 -6.10
N GLN A 117 -3.53 -21.88 -5.50
CA GLN A 117 -4.44 -22.97 -5.83
C GLN A 117 -5.29 -22.69 -7.09
N ASP A 118 -5.35 -21.43 -7.53
CA ASP A 118 -6.15 -20.95 -8.65
C ASP A 118 -5.44 -21.09 -10.02
N LEU A 119 -4.28 -21.75 -10.05
CA LEU A 119 -3.43 -21.87 -11.24
C LEU A 119 -3.80 -23.13 -12.05
N VAL A 120 -4.67 -22.98 -13.06
CA VAL A 120 -4.87 -23.96 -14.14
C VAL A 120 -4.37 -23.34 -15.45
N ASP A 121 -3.60 -24.14 -16.21
CA ASP A 121 -2.71 -23.73 -17.31
C ASP A 121 -3.27 -22.62 -18.24
N PRO A 122 -2.60 -21.44 -18.31
CA PRO A 122 -2.94 -20.43 -19.28
C PRO A 122 -2.40 -20.79 -20.68
N PRO A 123 -3.20 -20.69 -21.75
CA PRO A 123 -2.71 -20.81 -23.12
C PRO A 123 -1.75 -19.67 -23.47
N ASP A 124 -0.71 -19.99 -24.25
CA ASP A 124 0.42 -19.20 -24.79
C ASP A 124 0.08 -17.83 -25.44
N VAL A 125 -1.21 -17.49 -25.54
CA VAL A 125 -1.74 -16.20 -26.02
C VAL A 125 -1.95 -15.20 -24.88
N LEU A 126 -1.81 -15.60 -23.61
CA LEU A 126 -1.98 -14.72 -22.46
C LEU A 126 -0.73 -13.93 -22.11
N ALA A 127 0.49 -14.42 -22.30
CA ALA A 127 1.71 -13.71 -21.85
C ALA A 127 1.82 -12.24 -22.30
N ARG A 128 1.52 -11.95 -23.56
CA ARG A 128 1.57 -10.58 -24.09
C ARG A 128 0.44 -9.71 -23.54
N ILE A 129 -0.77 -10.26 -23.42
CA ILE A 129 -1.92 -9.56 -22.83
C ILE A 129 -1.66 -9.31 -21.33
N ALA A 130 -1.12 -10.30 -20.63
CA ALA A 130 -0.73 -10.24 -19.24
C ALA A 130 0.32 -9.15 -19.00
N LYS A 131 1.34 -9.06 -19.87
CA LYS A 131 2.30 -7.95 -19.86
C LYS A 131 1.56 -6.60 -19.93
N GLU A 132 0.71 -6.39 -20.92
CA GLU A 132 0.00 -5.11 -21.09
C GLU A 132 -0.93 -4.79 -19.91
N ILE A 133 -1.63 -5.78 -19.35
CA ILE A 133 -2.49 -5.60 -18.17
C ILE A 133 -1.66 -5.17 -16.96
N ILE A 134 -0.55 -5.88 -16.69
CA ILE A 134 0.32 -5.51 -15.56
C ILE A 134 0.89 -4.12 -15.82
N GLN A 135 1.45 -3.86 -17.00
CA GLN A 135 2.07 -2.57 -17.35
C GLN A 135 1.07 -1.41 -17.22
N GLY A 136 -0.17 -1.58 -17.67
CA GLY A 136 -1.22 -0.58 -17.50
C GLY A 136 -1.52 -0.31 -16.02
N SER A 137 -1.69 -1.37 -15.22
CA SER A 137 -2.00 -1.25 -13.80
C SER A 137 -0.86 -0.64 -12.99
N VAL A 138 0.39 -1.10 -13.19
CA VAL A 138 1.54 -0.58 -12.44
C VAL A 138 1.84 0.86 -12.80
N ARG A 139 1.68 1.27 -14.07
CA ARG A 139 1.83 2.67 -14.50
C ARG A 139 0.78 3.56 -13.85
N GLN A 140 -0.48 3.14 -13.89
CA GLN A 140 -1.56 3.90 -13.24
C GLN A 140 -1.30 4.06 -11.74
N GLN A 141 -0.92 2.98 -11.05
CA GLN A 141 -0.62 3.03 -9.63
C GLN A 141 0.62 3.86 -9.33
N SER A 142 1.67 3.77 -10.18
CA SER A 142 2.90 4.54 -9.99
C SER A 142 2.67 6.02 -10.17
N ASP A 143 1.80 6.42 -11.11
CA ASP A 143 1.44 7.83 -11.33
C ASP A 143 0.72 8.41 -10.10
N VAL A 144 -0.22 7.65 -9.54
CA VAL A 144 -0.94 8.04 -8.32
C VAL A 144 0.03 8.15 -7.14
N SER A 145 0.87 7.13 -6.91
CA SER A 145 1.81 7.14 -5.78
C SER A 145 2.89 8.20 -5.94
N ALA A 146 3.39 8.46 -7.14
CA ALA A 146 4.35 9.51 -7.41
C ALA A 146 3.76 10.90 -7.15
N ALA A 147 2.51 11.13 -7.57
CA ALA A 147 1.79 12.36 -7.27
C ALA A 147 1.58 12.55 -5.76
N MET A 148 1.24 11.49 -5.03
CA MET A 148 1.11 11.53 -3.57
C MET A 148 2.44 11.86 -2.88
N ALA A 149 3.54 11.26 -3.32
CA ALA A 149 4.86 11.59 -2.80
C ALA A 149 5.21 13.07 -2.99
N ALA A 150 5.06 13.58 -4.23
CA ALA A 150 5.39 14.96 -4.56
C ALA A 150 4.55 15.98 -3.78
N ARG A 151 3.28 15.64 -3.49
CA ARG A 151 2.40 16.46 -2.66
C ARG A 151 2.85 16.57 -1.20
N LEU A 152 3.58 15.57 -0.68
CA LEU A 152 4.06 15.56 0.70
C LEU A 152 5.39 16.30 0.84
N ASP A 153 6.35 16.07 -0.07
CA ASP A 153 7.66 16.73 -0.06
C ASP A 153 8.31 16.71 -1.46
N GLU A 154 8.00 17.72 -2.28
CA GLU A 154 8.52 17.83 -3.64
C GLU A 154 10.07 17.91 -3.71
N PRO A 155 10.77 18.75 -2.91
CA PRO A 155 12.23 18.81 -2.92
C PRO A 155 12.90 17.48 -2.61
N LEU A 156 12.38 16.74 -1.61
CA LEU A 156 12.88 15.42 -1.25
C LEU A 156 12.67 14.44 -2.38
N VAL A 157 11.46 14.38 -2.95
CA VAL A 157 11.11 13.48 -4.04
C VAL A 157 11.97 13.73 -5.27
N ALA A 158 12.19 15.00 -5.64
CA ALA A 158 13.06 15.36 -6.76
C ALA A 158 14.51 14.86 -6.55
N ARG A 159 15.02 14.93 -5.32
CA ARG A 159 16.34 14.37 -4.97
C ARG A 159 16.36 12.85 -5.11
N LEU A 160 15.34 12.15 -4.61
CA LEU A 160 15.24 10.69 -4.69
C LEU A 160 15.09 10.20 -6.14
N TRP A 161 14.36 10.93 -7.00
CA TRP A 161 14.26 10.62 -8.43
C TRP A 161 15.56 10.79 -9.19
N LYS A 162 16.40 11.76 -8.82
CA LYS A 162 17.77 11.86 -9.36
C LYS A 162 18.60 10.62 -8.99
N GLN A 163 18.49 10.16 -7.74
CA GLN A 163 19.19 8.94 -7.29
C GLN A 163 18.68 7.69 -8.04
N GLN A 164 17.36 7.54 -8.21
CA GLN A 164 16.78 6.46 -8.99
C GLN A 164 17.27 6.50 -10.45
N THR A 165 17.26 7.69 -11.07
CA THR A 165 17.70 7.85 -12.47
C THR A 165 19.16 7.42 -12.62
N ALA A 166 20.03 7.87 -11.71
CA ALA A 166 21.43 7.45 -11.68
C ALA A 166 21.58 5.94 -11.45
N TRP A 167 20.78 5.35 -10.56
CA TRP A 167 20.77 3.91 -10.31
C TRP A 167 20.42 3.11 -11.57
N ARG A 168 19.36 3.50 -12.29
CA ARG A 168 18.94 2.85 -13.54
C ARG A 168 20.00 2.97 -14.62
N ALA A 169 20.60 4.16 -14.77
CA ALA A 169 21.65 4.39 -15.75
C ALA A 169 22.90 3.54 -15.47
N ALA A 170 23.25 3.34 -14.20
CA ALA A 170 24.40 2.50 -13.81
C ALA A 170 24.13 1.00 -13.95
N ARG A 171 22.86 0.56 -14.00
CA ARG A 171 22.45 -0.85 -13.99
C ARG A 171 21.37 -1.13 -15.04
N PRO A 172 21.63 -0.91 -16.33
CA PRO A 172 20.60 -0.94 -17.38
C PRO A 172 19.88 -2.29 -17.47
N ASP A 173 20.58 -3.40 -17.23
CA ASP A 173 20.03 -4.77 -17.33
C ASP A 173 19.72 -5.43 -15.97
N SER A 174 19.71 -4.68 -14.86
CA SER A 174 19.46 -5.27 -13.53
C SER A 174 18.90 -4.31 -12.47
N TRP A 175 18.64 -3.05 -12.80
CA TRP A 175 18.19 -2.06 -11.82
C TRP A 175 16.90 -2.45 -11.08
N TRP A 176 16.05 -3.29 -11.69
CA TRP A 176 14.78 -3.77 -11.13
C TRP A 176 14.92 -4.85 -10.04
N SER A 177 16.13 -5.38 -9.79
CA SER A 177 16.35 -6.43 -8.79
C SER A 177 16.83 -5.89 -7.43
N GLY A 178 16.83 -4.57 -7.23
CA GLY A 178 17.34 -3.93 -6.03
C GLY A 178 16.91 -2.48 -5.91
N VAL A 179 17.50 -1.74 -4.98
CA VAL A 179 17.20 -0.32 -4.73
C VAL A 179 18.49 0.51 -4.70
N PRO A 180 18.40 1.85 -4.92
CA PRO A 180 19.55 2.74 -4.74
C PRO A 180 20.20 2.57 -3.37
N GLU A 181 21.53 2.49 -3.32
CA GLU A 181 22.30 2.24 -2.08
C GLU A 181 22.05 3.28 -0.99
N GLY A 182 21.76 4.53 -1.37
CA GLY A 182 21.42 5.60 -0.44
C GLY A 182 20.05 5.46 0.23
N TRP A 183 19.23 4.49 -0.18
CA TRP A 183 17.94 4.19 0.43
C TRP A 183 18.17 3.11 1.48
N VAL A 184 18.43 3.55 2.71
CA VAL A 184 18.78 2.67 3.86
C VAL A 184 17.56 2.19 4.65
N TRP A 185 16.38 2.60 4.24
CA TRP A 185 15.09 2.10 4.74
C TRP A 185 14.63 0.87 3.96
#